data_AF-A0A4V6WYD3-F1
#
_entry.id   AF-A0A4V6WYD3-F1
#
_cell.length_a   1.000
_cell.length_b   1.000
_cell.length_c   1.000
_cell.angle_alpha   90.00
_cell.angle_beta   90.00
_cell.angle_gamma   90.00
#
_symmetry.space_group_name_H-M   'P 1'
#
loop_
_entity.id
_entity.type
_entity.pdbx_description
1 polymer ?
#
loop_
_entity_poly.entity_id
_entity_poly.type
_entity_poly.pdbx_seq_one_letter_code
_entity_poly.pdbx_strand_id
1 'polypeptide(L)'
;GSIGRSLTYQSIQFLNEEFWLTLRNHRVFVVFDEIHHCSGTEIENANVWGQQVLAKIQGLATYTLALSGTPWRSDSLPIVLGQYSDPDG
;
A
#
# COMPACT_ATOMS: atom_id res chain seq x y z
N GLY A 1 6.77 -18.54 -16.64
CA GLY A 1 6.69 -18.06 -15.25
C GLY A 1 5.31 -17.46 -15.01
N SER A 2 4.77 -17.51 -13.79
CA SER A 2 3.46 -16.92 -13.51
C SER A 2 3.47 -15.42 -13.81
N ILE A 3 2.38 -14.92 -14.40
CA ILE A 3 2.25 -13.54 -14.86
C ILE A 3 2.00 -12.57 -13.68
N GLY A 4 1.78 -13.09 -12.46
CA GLY A 4 1.58 -12.30 -11.25
C GLY A 4 1.83 -13.08 -9.96
N ARG A 5 1.72 -12.38 -8.82
CA ARG A 5 1.88 -12.90 -7.45
C ARG A 5 0.80 -12.32 -6.55
N SER A 6 0.20 -13.15 -5.69
CA SER A 6 -0.71 -12.69 -4.63
C SER A 6 0.00 -12.86 -3.28
N LEU A 7 -0.12 -11.84 -2.43
CA LEU A 7 0.61 -11.70 -1.18
C LEU A 7 -0.32 -11.14 -0.10
N THR A 8 -0.15 -11.58 1.14
CA THR A 8 -0.82 -10.96 2.28
C THR A 8 -0.03 -9.74 2.75
N TYR A 9 -0.69 -8.75 3.35
CA TYR A 9 0.00 -7.59 3.94
C TYR A 9 1.12 -7.99 4.92
N GLN A 10 0.87 -9.03 5.73
CA GLN A 10 1.85 -9.58 6.66
C GLN A 10 3.09 -10.14 5.97
N SER A 11 2.95 -10.72 4.78
CA SER A 11 4.09 -11.31 4.05
C SER A 11 5.05 -10.26 3.46
N ILE A 12 4.57 -9.04 3.23
CA ILE A 12 5.32 -7.97 2.56
C ILE A 12 6.62 -7.63 3.30
N GLN A 13 6.58 -7.61 4.64
CA GLN A 13 7.75 -7.30 5.47
C GLN A 13 8.88 -8.35 5.38
N PHE A 14 8.57 -9.55 4.86
CA PHE A 14 9.54 -10.66 4.74
C PHE A 14 10.04 -10.84 3.31
N LEU A 15 9.64 -9.98 2.36
CA LEU A 15 10.10 -10.05 0.98
C LEU A 15 11.55 -9.59 0.87
N ASN A 16 12.34 -10.36 0.14
CA ASN A 16 13.76 -10.09 -0.09
C ASN A 16 14.00 -8.93 -1.07
N GLU A 17 15.24 -8.46 -1.12
CA GLU A 17 15.64 -7.34 -1.99
C GLU A 17 15.43 -7.64 -3.48
N GLU A 18 15.62 -8.89 -3.91
CA GLU A 18 15.40 -9.33 -5.29
C GLU A 18 13.97 -9.06 -5.78
N PHE A 19 12.97 -9.27 -4.90
CA PHE A 19 11.58 -8.93 -5.19
C PHE A 19 11.42 -7.43 -5.47
N TRP A 20 12.01 -6.58 -4.63
CA TRP A 20 11.93 -5.13 -4.77
C TRP A 20 12.67 -4.60 -6.00
N LEU A 21 13.82 -5.20 -6.32
CA LEU A 21 14.55 -4.94 -7.57
C LEU A 21 13.72 -5.30 -8.80
N THR A 22 12.97 -6.40 -8.74
CA THR A 22 12.07 -6.81 -9.83
C THR A 22 10.95 -5.78 -10.05
N LEU A 23 10.33 -5.29 -8.96
CA LEU A 23 9.32 -4.22 -9.02
C LEU A 23 9.90 -2.93 -9.61
N ARG A 24 11.13 -2.57 -9.24
CA ARG A 24 11.81 -1.36 -9.75
C ARG A 24 12.11 -1.43 -11.24
N ASN A 25 12.48 -2.61 -11.74
CA ASN A 25 12.95 -2.79 -13.11
C ASN A 25 11.83 -3.03 -14.14
N HIS A 26 10.59 -3.23 -13.68
CA HIS A 26 9.45 -3.54 -14.55
C HIS A 26 8.26 -2.62 -14.26
N ARG A 27 7.39 -2.47 -15.26
CA ARG A 27 6.10 -1.83 -15.05
C ARG A 27 5.16 -2.77 -14.29
N VAL A 28 4.98 -2.52 -13.00
CA VAL A 28 4.11 -3.34 -12.14
C VAL A 28 2.82 -2.59 -11.84
N PHE A 29 1.70 -3.32 -11.93
CA PHE A 29 0.40 -2.89 -11.44
C PHE A 29 0.09 -3.61 -10.13
N VAL A 30 -0.11 -2.86 -9.06
CA VAL A 30 -0.41 -3.42 -7.74
C VAL A 30 -1.88 -3.19 -7.40
N VAL A 31 -2.58 -4.27 -7.05
CA VAL A 31 -3.96 -4.22 -6.56
C VAL A 31 -3.94 -4.49 -5.07
N PHE A 32 -4.51 -3.59 -4.29
CA PHE A 32 -4.72 -3.74 -2.87
C PHE A 32 -6.18 -4.09 -2.61
N ASP A 33 -6.40 -5.16 -1.85
CA ASP A 33 -7.72 -5.56 -1.39
C ASP A 33 -7.90 -5.19 0.09
N GLU A 34 -9.11 -4.77 0.46
CA GLU A 34 -9.46 -4.22 1.78
C GLU A 34 -8.40 -3.26 2.36
N ILE A 35 -8.00 -2.27 1.56
CA ILE A 35 -6.92 -1.34 1.89
C ILE A 35 -7.18 -0.55 3.18
N HIS A 36 -8.44 -0.43 3.60
CA HIS A 36 -8.83 0.29 4.82
C HIS A 36 -8.19 -0.29 6.08
N HIS A 37 -7.68 -1.52 6.06
CA HIS A 37 -6.90 -2.08 7.16
C HIS A 37 -5.49 -1.48 7.31
N CYS A 38 -4.93 -0.89 6.25
CA CYS A 38 -3.65 -0.20 6.27
C CYS A 38 -3.86 1.29 6.57
N SER A 39 -3.27 1.79 7.65
CA SER A 39 -3.39 3.19 8.05
C SER A 39 -2.11 3.98 7.84
N GLY A 40 -2.25 5.29 7.68
CA GLY A 40 -1.16 6.26 7.71
C GLY A 40 -1.01 7.07 6.43
N THR A 41 -0.49 8.29 6.59
CA THR A 41 -0.04 9.18 5.51
C THR A 41 1.49 9.31 5.50
N GLU A 42 2.13 9.08 6.64
CA GLU A 42 3.58 9.12 6.86
C GLU A 42 4.00 7.88 7.64
N ILE A 43 5.30 7.57 7.69
CA ILE A 43 5.79 6.34 8.32
C ILE A 43 5.50 6.34 9.83
N GLU A 44 5.57 7.52 10.45
CA GLU A 44 5.42 7.75 11.88
C GLU A 44 3.99 7.53 12.38
N ASN A 45 2.99 7.80 11.53
CA ASN A 45 1.57 7.63 11.85
C ASN A 45 0.94 6.38 11.23
N ALA A 46 1.72 5.61 10.47
CA ALA A 46 1.27 4.40 9.82
C ALA A 46 1.38 3.16 10.72
N ASN A 47 0.40 2.25 10.59
CA ASN A 47 0.56 0.92 11.15
C ASN A 47 1.58 0.09 10.35
N VAL A 48 1.98 -1.08 10.87
CA VAL A 48 3.02 -1.91 10.24
C VAL A 48 2.73 -2.18 8.76
N TRP A 49 1.47 -2.41 8.37
CA TRP A 49 1.10 -2.65 6.98
C TRP A 49 1.15 -1.38 6.12
N GLY A 50 0.63 -0.25 6.63
CA GLY A 50 0.71 1.05 5.98
C GLY A 50 2.15 1.49 5.74
N GLN A 51 3.05 1.27 6.71
CA GLN A 51 4.47 1.55 6.55
C GLN A 51 5.09 0.79 5.36
N GLN A 52 4.72 -0.47 5.15
CA GLN A 52 5.20 -1.23 4.00
C GLN A 52 4.67 -0.66 2.68
N VAL A 53 3.39 -0.26 2.64
CA VAL A 53 2.78 0.33 1.44
C VAL A 53 3.45 1.66 1.09
N LEU A 54 3.62 2.56 2.07
CA LEU A 54 4.24 3.88 1.90
C LEU A 54 5.73 3.76 1.51
N ALA A 55 6.51 2.96 2.25
CA ALA A 55 7.97 2.92 2.09
C ALA A 55 8.43 2.10 0.87
N LYS A 56 7.66 1.07 0.47
CA LYS A 56 8.09 0.13 -0.56
C LYS A 56 7.25 0.21 -1.82
N ILE A 57 5.92 0.24 -1.71
CA ILE A 57 5.07 0.02 -2.89
C ILE A 57 4.74 1.32 -3.61
N GLN A 58 4.38 2.38 -2.89
CA GLN A 58 3.96 3.66 -3.49
C GLN A 58 5.03 4.27 -4.42
N GLY A 59 6.32 4.07 -4.11
CA GLY A 59 7.44 4.56 -4.93
C GLY A 59 7.95 3.59 -6.00
N LEU A 60 7.51 2.33 -6.01
CA LEU A 60 8.01 1.29 -6.93
C LEU A 60 6.96 0.83 -7.94
N ALA A 61 5.67 0.88 -7.60
CA ALA A 61 4.61 0.49 -8.51
C ALA A 61 4.41 1.56 -9.59
N THR A 62 4.19 1.13 -10.84
CA THR A 62 3.84 2.07 -11.94
C THR A 62 2.40 2.56 -11.79
N TYR A 63 1.50 1.67 -11.39
CA TYR A 63 0.10 1.97 -11.12
C TYR A 63 -0.35 1.20 -9.89
N THR A 64 -1.29 1.79 -9.15
CA THR A 64 -1.94 1.16 -8.01
C THR A 64 -3.45 1.24 -8.16
N LEU A 65 -4.16 0.20 -7.71
CA LEU A 65 -5.60 0.20 -7.53
C LEU A 65 -5.88 -0.24 -6.09
N ALA A 66 -6.61 0.57 -5.34
CA ALA A 66 -6.95 0.28 -3.96
C ALA A 66 -8.46 0.03 -3.84
N LEU A 67 -8.83 -1.15 -3.35
CA LEU A 67 -10.21 -1.59 -3.17
C LEU A 67 -10.53 -1.66 -1.67
N SER A 68 -11.74 -1.26 -1.31
CA SER A 68 -12.22 -1.29 0.06
C SER A 68 -13.74 -1.37 0.12
N GLY A 69 -14.27 -2.18 1.04
CA GLY A 69 -15.69 -2.16 1.38
C GLY A 69 -16.15 -0.90 2.11
N THR A 70 -15.24 -0.21 2.81
CA THR A 70 -15.54 1.03 3.56
C THR A 70 -14.50 2.13 3.29
N PRO A 71 -14.92 3.37 3.00
CA PRO A 71 -13.99 4.49 2.77
C PRO A 71 -13.51 5.18 4.06
N TRP A 72 -13.77 4.62 5.24
CA TRP A 72 -13.34 5.16 6.53
C TRP A 72 -12.78 4.07 7.45
N ARG A 73 -12.09 4.50 8.52
CA ARG A 73 -11.63 3.66 9.62
C ARG A 73 -12.27 4.12 10.93
N SER A 74 -12.54 3.18 11.84
CA SER A 74 -13.16 3.49 13.14
C SER A 74 -12.22 4.21 14.11
N ASP A 75 -10.91 4.11 13.90
CA ASP A 75 -9.89 4.77 14.72
C ASP A 75 -9.53 6.17 14.22
N SER A 76 -10.24 6.69 13.21
CA SER A 76 -10.02 8.00 12.60
C SER A 76 -8.63 8.21 11.98
N LEU A 77 -7.82 7.15 11.86
CA LEU A 77 -6.56 7.24 11.14
C LEU A 77 -6.82 7.24 9.63
N PRO A 78 -5.99 7.93 8.84
CA PRO A 78 -6.12 7.96 7.39
C PRO A 78 -5.85 6.56 6.80
N ILE A 79 -6.57 6.21 5.74
CA ILE A 79 -6.29 5.03 4.92
C ILE A 79 -5.07 5.33 4.06
N VAL A 80 -4.13 4.39 4.00
CA VAL A 80 -2.90 4.56 3.20
C VAL A 80 -3.22 4.80 1.72
N LEU A 81 -2.41 5.61 1.05
CA LEU A 81 -2.62 6.11 -0.33
C LEU A 81 -3.81 7.06 -0.51
N GLY A 82 -4.65 7.25 0.52
CA GLY A 82 -5.70 8.25 0.52
C GLY A 82 -5.13 9.66 0.59
N GLN A 83 -5.68 10.58 -0.20
CA GLN A 83 -5.42 12.01 -0.09
C GLN A 83 -6.56 12.64 0.67
N TYR A 84 -6.24 13.24 1.81
CA TYR A 84 -7.19 13.91 2.69
C TYR A 84 -6.90 15.40 2.60
N SER A 85 -7.94 16.19 2.33
CA SER A 85 -7.90 17.65 2.36
C SER A 85 -8.73 18.18 3.51
N ASP A 86 -8.48 19.43 3.86
CA ASP A 86 -9.37 20.25 4.67
C ASP A 86 -10.71 20.46 3.95
N PRO A 87 -11.75 20.92 4.66
CA PRO A 87 -13.01 21.33 4.05
C PRO A 87 -12.87 22.40 2.95
N ASP A 88 -11.78 23.17 2.98
CA ASP A 88 -11.49 24.24 2.04
C ASP A 88 -10.73 23.78 0.78
N GLY A 89 -10.24 22.53 0.76
CA GLY A 89 -9.56 21.91 -0.38
C GLY A 89 -8.04 22.07 -0.40
#